data_AF-A0A844U2V5-F1
#
_entry.id   AF-A0A844U2V5-F1
#
_cell.length_a   1.000
_cell.length_b   1.000
_cell.length_c   1.000
_cell.angle_alpha   90.00
_cell.angle_beta   90.00
_cell.angle_gamma   90.00
#
_symmetry.space_group_name_H-M   'P 1'
#
loop_
_entity.id
_entity.type
_entity.pdbx_description
1 polymer ?
#
loop_
_entity_poly.entity_id
_entity_poly.type
_entity_poly.pdbx_seq_one_letter_code
_entity_poly.pdbx_strand_id
1 'polypeptide(L)'
;MYSLLTKAVINHAEVIIQYQAWLSSIDELHECEDLLDGEDIIEDDPDDEDGSYLVEIQATLTADNQHSFSLFELLYKIHNLLQNKDLDNLNTLDSISLAEKGEIPIYYLNFK
;
A
#
# COMPACT_ATOMS: atom_id res chain seq x y z
N MET A 1 -28.90 7.21 4.22
CA MET A 1 -27.87 6.52 5.03
C MET A 1 -26.64 6.25 4.15
N TYR A 2 -25.97 7.30 3.66
CA TYR A 2 -24.73 7.23 2.84
C TYR A 2 -23.67 8.25 3.33
N SER A 3 -23.96 8.97 4.42
CA SER A 3 -23.19 10.15 4.85
C SER A 3 -21.83 9.80 5.45
N LEU A 4 -21.59 8.57 5.89
CA LEU A 4 -20.33 8.17 6.51
C LEU A 4 -19.25 7.83 5.49
N LEU A 5 -19.63 7.34 4.30
CA LEU A 5 -18.69 6.94 3.24
C LEU A 5 -18.07 8.13 2.52
N THR A 6 -18.77 9.27 2.49
CA THR A 6 -18.34 10.52 1.84
C THR A 6 -17.76 11.54 2.81
N LYS A 7 -17.82 11.26 4.12
CA LYS A 7 -17.23 12.11 5.14
C LYS A 7 -15.71 11.94 5.10
N ALA A 8 -14.99 13.06 5.18
CA ALA A 8 -13.54 13.05 5.34
C ALA A 8 -13.15 12.31 6.62
N VAL A 9 -12.25 11.33 6.47
CA VAL A 9 -11.67 10.56 7.58
C VAL A 9 -10.20 10.88 7.79
N ILE A 10 -9.50 11.36 6.76
CA ILE A 10 -8.12 11.83 6.83
C ILE A 10 -8.07 13.23 6.21
N ASN A 11 -7.64 14.23 6.99
CA ASN A 11 -7.53 15.63 6.57
C ASN A 11 -6.13 15.93 6.01
N HIS A 12 -5.67 15.11 5.07
CA HIS A 12 -4.43 15.31 4.33
C HIS A 12 -4.70 15.06 2.84
N ALA A 13 -4.04 15.84 1.97
CA ALA A 13 -4.13 15.67 0.52
C ALA A 13 -3.40 14.42 0.03
N GLU A 14 -2.41 13.97 0.77
CA GLU A 14 -1.59 12.80 0.49
C GLU A 14 -1.49 11.92 1.72
N VAL A 15 -1.39 10.62 1.49
CA VAL A 15 -1.07 9.62 2.51
C VAL A 15 -0.08 8.62 1.94
N ILE A 16 0.77 8.07 2.80
CA ILE A 16 1.68 7.00 2.44
C ILE A 16 1.09 5.68 2.97
N ILE A 17 1.03 4.66 2.12
CA ILE A 17 0.61 3.31 2.46
C ILE A 17 1.81 2.38 2.34
N GLN A 18 2.21 1.75 3.43
CA GLN A 18 3.29 0.76 3.46
C GLN A 18 2.71 -0.64 3.63
N TYR A 19 3.28 -1.61 2.93
CA TYR A 19 2.86 -3.00 3.01
C TYR A 19 3.92 -3.95 2.46
N GLN A 20 3.82 -5.23 2.83
CA GLN A 20 4.66 -6.29 2.26
C GLN A 20 3.92 -7.06 1.18
N ALA A 21 4.61 -7.41 0.11
CA ALA A 21 4.10 -8.26 -0.97
C ALA A 21 5.22 -9.07 -1.62
N TRP A 22 4.86 -10.17 -2.25
CA TRP A 22 5.76 -10.94 -3.10
C TRP A 22 5.82 -10.30 -4.48
N LEU A 23 7.03 -10.03 -4.97
CA LEU A 23 7.27 -9.55 -6.34
C LEU A 23 8.27 -10.47 -7.02
N SER A 24 8.01 -10.84 -8.27
CA SER A 24 8.98 -11.52 -9.13
C SER A 24 9.79 -10.52 -9.97
N SER A 25 9.29 -9.29 -10.15
CA SER A 25 9.99 -8.19 -10.82
C SER A 25 9.56 -6.81 -10.30
N ILE A 26 10.45 -5.83 -10.40
CA ILE A 26 10.15 -4.41 -10.13
C ILE A 26 9.08 -3.83 -11.07
N ASP A 27 8.88 -4.43 -12.25
CA ASP A 27 7.87 -4.01 -13.23
C ASP A 27 6.43 -4.20 -12.73
N GLU A 28 6.26 -4.96 -11.65
CA GLU A 28 4.96 -5.17 -10.99
C GLU A 28 4.56 -3.99 -10.09
N LEU A 29 5.47 -3.05 -9.81
CA LEU A 29 5.17 -1.83 -9.04
C LEU A 29 4.27 -0.88 -9.83
N HIS A 30 3.28 -0.30 -9.14
CA HIS A 30 2.53 0.83 -9.68
C HIS A 30 3.41 2.08 -9.73
N GLU A 31 3.08 3.05 -10.59
CA GLU A 31 3.83 4.32 -10.69
C GLU A 31 3.85 5.13 -9.38
N CYS A 32 2.88 4.86 -8.49
CA CYS A 32 2.82 5.48 -7.17
C CYS A 32 3.57 4.70 -6.09
N GLU A 33 4.24 3.61 -6.44
CA GLU A 33 4.93 2.69 -5.54
C GLU A 33 6.44 2.74 -5.71
N ASP A 34 7.13 2.66 -4.59
CA ASP A 34 8.57 2.51 -4.49
C ASP A 34 8.89 1.40 -3.49
N LEU A 35 10.05 0.75 -3.65
CA LEU A 35 10.58 -0.15 -2.62
C LEU A 35 11.10 0.69 -1.45
N LEU A 36 10.74 0.32 -0.22
CA LEU A 36 11.26 0.99 0.97
C LEU A 36 12.75 0.66 1.17
N ASP A 37 13.13 -0.59 0.87
CA ASP A 37 14.51 -1.06 0.84
C ASP A 37 14.86 -1.48 -0.60
N GLY A 38 15.43 -0.55 -1.36
CA GLY A 38 15.62 -0.68 -2.81
C GLY A 38 16.69 -1.69 -3.24
N GLU A 39 17.26 -2.47 -2.31
CA GLU A 39 18.34 -3.43 -2.57
C GLU A 39 17.81 -4.86 -2.81
N ASP A 40 16.67 -5.26 -2.22
CA ASP A 40 16.26 -6.67 -2.13
C ASP A 40 16.02 -7.38 -3.48
N ILE A 41 15.41 -6.73 -4.48
CA ILE A 41 15.10 -7.37 -5.79
C ILE A 41 16.34 -7.38 -6.73
N ILE A 42 17.45 -6.75 -6.33
CA ILE A 42 18.64 -6.60 -7.19
C ILE A 42 19.70 -7.68 -6.88
N GLU A 43 19.56 -8.43 -5.79
CA GLU A 43 20.63 -9.31 -5.28
C GLU A 43 20.75 -10.72 -5.91
N ASP A 44 20.01 -11.05 -6.99
CA ASP A 44 20.03 -12.39 -7.65
C ASP A 44 19.77 -13.58 -6.67
N ASP A 45 19.25 -13.33 -5.46
CA ASP A 45 18.97 -14.33 -4.41
C ASP A 45 17.50 -14.23 -3.94
N PRO A 46 16.55 -14.88 -4.64
CA PRO A 46 15.14 -14.81 -4.30
C PRO A 46 14.82 -15.48 -2.96
N ASP A 47 13.79 -14.96 -2.28
CA ASP A 47 13.35 -15.44 -0.96
C ASP A 47 12.59 -16.78 -1.03
N ASP A 48 12.11 -17.17 -2.21
CA ASP A 48 11.38 -18.41 -2.43
C ASP A 48 11.89 -19.23 -3.63
N GLU A 49 11.39 -20.47 -3.74
CA GLU A 49 11.75 -21.41 -4.82
C GLU A 49 11.18 -21.00 -6.20
N ASP A 50 10.23 -20.07 -6.23
CA ASP A 50 9.57 -19.58 -7.44
C ASP A 50 10.26 -18.33 -8.02
N GLY A 51 11.27 -17.79 -7.33
CA GLY A 51 12.05 -16.65 -7.78
C GLY A 51 11.46 -15.30 -7.36
N SER A 52 10.64 -15.27 -6.31
CA SER A 52 10.01 -14.06 -5.79
C SER A 52 10.73 -13.52 -4.55
N TYR A 53 10.59 -12.23 -4.35
CA TYR A 53 11.17 -11.48 -3.24
C TYR A 53 10.05 -10.96 -2.36
N LEU A 54 10.18 -11.14 -1.04
CA LEU A 54 9.24 -10.55 -0.08
C LEU A 54 9.73 -9.16 0.30
N VAL A 55 9.15 -8.14 -0.33
CA VAL A 55 9.63 -6.76 -0.18
C VAL A 55 8.66 -5.88 0.58
N GLU A 56 9.20 -4.83 1.20
CA GLU A 56 8.41 -3.74 1.75
C GLU A 56 8.21 -2.62 0.71
N ILE A 57 6.94 -2.38 0.37
CA ILE A 57 6.51 -1.42 -0.65
C ILE A 57 5.92 -0.21 0.04
N GLN A 58 6.22 0.98 -0.48
CA GLN A 58 5.61 2.23 -0.10
C GLN A 58 4.85 2.85 -1.27
N ALA A 59 3.54 3.06 -1.11
CA ALA A 59 2.68 3.72 -2.08
C ALA A 59 2.28 5.13 -1.62
N THR A 60 2.48 6.14 -2.47
CA THR A 60 1.96 7.50 -2.23
C THR A 60 0.60 7.66 -2.88
N LEU A 61 -0.45 7.82 -2.05
CA LEU A 61 -1.81 8.07 -2.54
C LEU A 61 -2.15 9.55 -2.43
N THR A 62 -2.72 10.10 -3.51
CA THR A 62 -3.26 11.47 -3.55
C THR A 62 -4.79 11.44 -3.54
N ALA A 63 -5.40 12.32 -2.75
CA ALA A 63 -6.84 12.48 -2.68
C ALA A 63 -7.38 13.07 -3.99
N ASP A 64 -8.52 12.59 -4.47
CA ASP A 64 -9.18 13.03 -5.70
C ASP A 64 -9.56 14.51 -5.63
N ASN A 65 -9.91 14.99 -4.43
CA ASN A 65 -10.20 16.39 -4.17
C ASN A 65 -8.96 17.23 -3.78
N GLN A 66 -7.76 16.63 -3.74
CA GLN A 66 -6.49 17.25 -3.36
C GLN A 66 -6.45 17.88 -1.96
N HIS A 67 -7.35 17.45 -1.06
CA HIS A 67 -7.50 18.04 0.28
C HIS A 67 -7.67 17.01 1.39
N SER A 68 -8.49 15.97 1.19
CA SER A 68 -8.84 15.00 2.22
C SER A 68 -9.38 13.72 1.62
N PHE A 69 -9.13 12.60 2.30
CA PHE A 69 -9.69 11.31 1.91
C PHE A 69 -11.01 11.05 2.61
N SER A 70 -11.99 10.61 1.82
CA SER A 70 -13.15 9.88 2.35
C SER A 70 -12.78 8.42 2.64
N LEU A 71 -13.55 7.76 3.51
CA LEU A 71 -13.28 6.34 3.82
C LEU A 71 -13.42 5.47 2.57
N PHE A 72 -14.44 5.73 1.75
CA PHE A 72 -14.67 4.97 0.53
C PHE A 72 -13.51 5.11 -0.46
N GLU A 73 -13.05 6.33 -0.69
CA GLU A 73 -11.94 6.63 -1.58
C GLU A 73 -10.63 5.96 -1.13
N LEU A 74 -10.30 6.08 0.16
CA LEU A 74 -9.10 5.45 0.73
C LEU A 74 -9.12 3.93 0.50
N LEU A 75 -10.23 3.27 0.87
CA LEU A 75 -10.37 1.83 0.71
C LEU A 75 -10.40 1.40 -0.75
N TYR A 76 -10.98 2.21 -1.64
CA TYR A 76 -10.99 1.93 -3.07
C TYR A 76 -9.59 2.01 -3.67
N LYS A 77 -8.81 3.03 -3.32
CA LYS A 77 -7.42 3.15 -3.77
C LYS A 77 -6.54 2.04 -3.21
N ILE A 78 -6.67 1.69 -1.92
CA ILE A 78 -5.98 0.53 -1.33
C ILE A 78 -6.36 -0.76 -2.05
N HIS A 79 -7.65 -0.99 -2.32
CA HIS A 79 -8.08 -2.16 -3.07
C HIS A 79 -7.48 -2.22 -4.49
N ASN A 80 -7.28 -1.08 -5.14
CA ASN A 80 -6.61 -1.02 -6.43
C ASN A 80 -5.11 -1.27 -6.35
N LEU A 81 -4.43 -0.78 -5.30
CA LEU A 81 -3.00 -1.07 -5.07
C LEU A 81 -2.75 -2.58 -4.89
N LEU A 82 -3.66 -3.26 -4.18
CA LEU A 82 -3.54 -4.68 -3.89
C LEU A 82 -4.03 -5.58 -5.04
N GLN A 83 -4.62 -5.01 -6.09
CA GLN A 83 -5.06 -5.80 -7.24
C GLN A 83 -3.85 -6.21 -8.09
N ASN A 84 -3.79 -7.49 -8.45
CA ASN A 84 -2.73 -8.10 -9.26
C ASN A 84 -1.36 -8.22 -8.57
N LYS A 85 -1.26 -7.91 -7.27
CA LYS A 85 -0.10 -8.30 -6.47
C LYS A 85 -0.25 -9.76 -6.06
N ASP A 86 0.85 -10.51 -6.10
CA ASP A 86 0.86 -11.82 -5.50
C ASP A 86 0.92 -11.66 -3.97
N LEU A 87 -0.22 -11.91 -3.36
CA LEU A 87 -0.39 -11.89 -1.91
C LEU A 87 -0.51 -13.32 -1.38
N ASP A 88 -0.06 -14.35 -2.11
CA ASP A 88 -0.23 -15.74 -1.64
C ASP A 88 0.39 -15.92 -0.24
N ASN A 89 -0.48 -16.33 0.70
CA ASN A 89 -0.36 -16.40 2.17
C ASN A 89 -0.64 -15.11 2.98
N LEU A 90 -0.88 -13.97 2.34
CA LEU A 90 -1.31 -12.67 2.90
C LEU A 90 -2.74 -12.32 2.42
N ASN A 91 -3.62 -13.33 2.40
CA ASN A 91 -4.84 -13.33 1.58
C ASN A 91 -5.96 -12.41 2.13
N THR A 92 -5.78 -11.82 3.31
CA THR A 92 -6.79 -10.99 3.95
C THR A 92 -6.16 -9.83 4.70
N LEU A 93 -6.53 -8.60 4.31
CA LEU A 93 -6.24 -7.40 5.09
C LEU A 93 -6.84 -7.56 6.49
N ASP A 94 -6.00 -7.60 7.51
CA ASP A 94 -6.39 -7.69 8.90
C ASP A 94 -6.69 -6.32 9.49
N SER A 95 -5.73 -5.40 9.35
CA SER A 95 -5.84 -4.07 9.94
C SER A 95 -4.99 -3.03 9.23
N ILE A 96 -5.42 -1.77 9.37
CA ILE A 96 -4.67 -0.59 8.91
C ILE A 96 -4.21 0.14 10.17
N SER A 97 -2.90 0.22 10.39
CA SER A 97 -2.30 0.89 11.54
C SER A 97 -1.63 2.20 11.13
N LEU A 98 -1.72 3.24 11.97
CA LEU A 98 -0.95 4.46 11.78
C LEU A 98 0.50 4.20 12.23
N ALA A 99 1.44 4.20 11.28
CA ALA A 99 2.86 3.99 11.53
C ALA A 99 3.52 5.30 12.00
N GLU A 100 3.34 6.37 11.23
CA GLU A 100 3.86 7.70 11.56
C GLU A 100 2.82 8.79 11.34
N LYS A 101 2.74 9.72 12.30
CA LYS A 101 1.95 10.94 12.18
C LYS A 101 2.87 12.12 11.83
N GLY A 102 3.31 12.16 10.57
CA GLY A 102 4.13 13.22 10.00
C GLY A 102 3.30 14.32 9.30
N GLU A 103 3.97 15.13 8.48
CA GLU A 103 3.31 16.07 7.56
C GLU A 103 2.43 15.33 6.54
N ILE A 104 2.92 14.16 6.11
CA ILE A 104 2.18 13.15 5.36
C ILE A 104 2.03 11.93 6.29
N PRO A 105 0.81 11.51 6.65
CA PRO A 105 0.62 10.37 7.53
C PRO A 105 0.96 9.06 6.79
N ILE A 106 1.64 8.16 7.51
CA ILE A 106 2.03 6.85 7.01
C ILE A 106 1.14 5.80 7.67
N TYR A 107 0.48 4.98 6.86
CA TYR A 107 -0.31 3.84 7.30
C TYR A 107 0.33 2.54 6.85
N TYR A 108 0.37 1.56 7.73
CA TYR A 108 0.84 0.21 7.41
C TYR A 108 -0.34 -0.74 7.26
N LEU A 109 -0.36 -1.52 6.18
CA LEU A 109 -1.35 -2.57 5.95
C LEU A 109 -0.83 -3.88 6.53
N ASN A 110 -1.59 -4.43 7.48
CA ASN A 110 -1.28 -5.71 8.10
C ASN A 110 -2.17 -6.78 7.48
N PHE A 111 -1.59 -7.88 7.03
CA PHE A 111 -2.28 -9.01 6.45
C PHE A 111 -2.18 -10.25 7.36
N LYS A 112 -3.11 -11.19 7.18
CA LYS A 112 -3.29 -12.41 7.97
C LYS A 112 -3.10 -13.67 7.14
#